data_AF-A0A9E8MYA3-F1
#
_entry.id   AF-A0A9E8MYA3-F1
#
_cell.length_a   1.000
_cell.length_b   1.000
_cell.length_c   1.000
_cell.angle_alpha   90.00
_cell.angle_beta   90.00
_cell.angle_gamma   90.00
#
_symmetry.space_group_name_H-M   'P 1'
#
loop_
_entity.id
_entity.type
_entity.pdbx_description
1 polymer ?
#
loop_
_entity_poly.entity_id
_entity_poly.type
_entity_poly.pdbx_seq_one_letter_code
_entity_poly.pdbx_strand_id
1 'polypeptide(L)'
;MVQVSLNFDNPQVYIDDIKFNPKESQTTCYVYDVKSLRLITLFDDQHFGLYYQYNGEGQLVRKLIETERGLKVITETQYNLPKENRDEL
;
A
#
# COMPACT_ATOMS: atom_id res chain seq x y z
N MET A 1 21.44 6.95 26.09
CA MET A 1 20.15 6.44 26.59
C MET A 1 19.07 7.30 25.97
N VAL A 2 18.13 6.72 25.23
CA VAL A 2 16.99 7.47 24.68
C VAL A 2 15.83 7.28 25.64
N GLN A 3 15.23 8.38 26.09
CA GLN A 3 14.03 8.39 26.91
C GLN A 3 12.89 8.96 26.07
N VAL A 4 11.77 8.24 26.04
CA VAL A 4 10.52 8.69 25.41
C VAL A 4 9.47 8.80 26.52
N SER A 5 8.82 9.95 26.62
CA SER A 5 7.71 10.19 27.56
C SER A 5 6.51 10.72 26.79
N LEU A 6 5.35 10.06 26.92
CA LEU A 6 4.07 10.50 26.36
C LEU A 6 3.18 10.94 27.53
N ASN A 7 2.85 12.23 27.61
CA ASN A 7 1.98 12.78 28.65
C ASN A 7 0.69 13.29 27.99
N PHE A 8 -0.45 12.83 28.51
CA PHE A 8 -1.78 13.21 28.03
C PHE A 8 -2.59 13.77 29.19
N ASP A 9 -3.20 14.96 29.02
CA ASP A 9 -4.01 15.63 30.05
C ASP A 9 -5.49 15.17 30.05
N ASN A 10 -5.90 14.44 29.02
CA ASN A 10 -7.28 13.97 28.80
C ASN A 10 -7.43 12.52 29.30
N PRO A 11 -8.59 12.07 29.84
CA PRO A 11 -8.71 10.75 30.43
C PRO A 11 -8.81 9.62 29.40
N GLN A 12 -8.89 9.91 28.10
CA GLN A 12 -8.97 8.88 27.06
C GLN A 12 -8.22 9.26 25.79
N VAL A 13 -7.20 8.46 25.47
CA VAL A 13 -6.40 8.55 24.25
C VAL A 13 -6.34 7.16 23.64
N TYR A 14 -6.64 7.07 22.35
CA TYR A 14 -6.48 5.84 21.56
C TYR A 14 -5.30 6.05 20.62
N ILE A 15 -4.33 5.14 20.72
CA ILE A 15 -3.15 5.11 19.85
C ILE A 15 -3.22 3.76 19.16
N ASP A 16 -3.07 3.77 17.84
CA ASP A 16 -2.94 2.57 17.03
C ASP A 16 -1.59 2.64 16.32
N ASP A 17 -0.78 1.61 16.51
CA ASP A 17 0.62 1.45 16.08
C ASP A 17 1.62 2.58 16.42
N ILE A 18 2.71 2.22 17.11
CA ILE A 18 3.85 3.12 17.39
C ILE A 18 5.08 2.58 16.69
N LYS A 19 5.74 3.44 15.91
CA LYS A 19 7.02 3.14 15.28
C LYS A 19 8.14 3.97 15.92
N PHE A 20 9.23 3.30 16.26
CA PHE A 20 10.46 3.93 16.73
C PHE A 20 11.62 3.57 15.80
N ASN A 21 12.22 4.57 15.16
CA ASN A 21 13.34 4.40 14.23
C ASN A 21 14.42 5.47 14.46
N PRO A 22 15.69 5.21 14.11
CA PRO A 22 16.74 6.22 14.11
C PRO A 22 16.38 7.43 13.24
N LYS A 23 16.93 8.61 13.59
CA LYS A 23 16.63 9.89 12.91
C LYS A 23 16.79 9.83 11.39
N GLU A 24 17.83 9.17 10.91
CA GLU A 24 18.18 9.08 9.48
C GLU A 24 17.73 7.73 8.86
N SER A 25 16.78 7.03 9.48
CA SER A 25 16.27 5.75 8.97
C SER A 25 15.02 5.97 8.12
N GLN A 26 15.04 5.39 6.91
CA GLN A 26 13.85 5.23 6.08
C GLN A 26 13.14 3.93 6.43
N THR A 27 11.83 3.86 6.18
CA THR A 27 11.06 2.63 6.35
C THR A 27 10.05 2.54 5.25
N THR A 28 9.88 1.32 4.76
CA THR A 28 8.86 0.99 3.79
C THR A 28 8.04 -0.15 4.34
N CYS A 29 6.72 0.01 4.38
CA CYS A 29 5.81 -1.05 4.79
C CYS A 29 5.22 -1.72 3.56
N TYR A 30 5.24 -3.06 3.55
CA TYR A 30 4.68 -3.86 2.46
C TYR A 30 3.42 -4.56 2.96
N VAL A 31 2.30 -4.29 2.32
CA VAL A 31 1.01 -4.92 2.62
C VAL A 31 0.72 -5.96 1.56
N TYR A 32 0.57 -7.20 1.98
CA TYR A 32 0.24 -8.32 1.11
C TYR A 32 -1.19 -8.77 1.32
N ASP A 33 -1.87 -9.16 0.25
CA ASP A 33 -3.13 -9.88 0.36
C ASP A 33 -2.89 -11.29 0.91
N VAL A 34 -3.62 -11.66 1.96
CA VAL A 34 -3.38 -12.93 2.69
C VAL A 34 -3.69 -14.18 1.87
N LYS A 35 -4.54 -14.07 0.83
CA LYS A 35 -4.95 -15.23 0.01
C LYS A 35 -4.03 -15.44 -1.18
N SER A 36 -3.76 -14.36 -1.92
CA SER A 36 -2.96 -14.39 -3.14
C SER A 36 -1.46 -14.14 -2.91
N LEU A 37 -1.09 -13.67 -1.71
CA LEU A 37 0.27 -13.24 -1.34
C LEU A 37 0.83 -12.16 -2.27
N ARG A 38 -0.05 -11.41 -2.95
CA ARG A 38 0.33 -10.30 -3.83
C ARG A 38 0.51 -9.02 -3.04
N LEU A 39 1.48 -8.20 -3.44
CA LEU A 39 1.70 -6.87 -2.88
C LEU A 39 0.54 -5.95 -3.28
N ILE A 40 -0.28 -5.51 -2.34
CA ILE A 40 -1.43 -4.65 -2.61
C ILE A 40 -1.13 -3.17 -2.34
N THR A 41 -0.30 -2.89 -1.35
CA THR A 41 0.06 -1.53 -0.97
C THR A 41 1.50 -1.47 -0.45
N LEU A 42 2.18 -0.39 -0.77
CA LEU A 42 3.46 0.00 -0.19
C LEU A 42 3.27 1.36 0.50
N PHE A 43 3.67 1.50 1.75
CA PHE A 43 3.74 2.80 2.42
C PHE A 43 5.19 3.27 2.49
N ASP A 44 5.40 4.54 2.13
CA ASP A 44 6.71 5.18 2.25
C ASP A 44 7.01 5.64 3.69
N ASP A 45 8.12 6.36 3.86
CA ASP A 45 8.59 6.85 5.15
C ASP A 45 7.70 7.96 5.74
N GLN A 46 6.95 8.66 4.89
CA GLN A 46 5.94 9.65 5.25
C GLN A 46 4.53 9.04 5.36
N HIS A 47 4.41 7.72 5.20
CA HIS A 47 3.18 6.96 5.23
C HIS A 47 2.18 7.29 4.10
N PHE A 48 2.67 7.76 2.94
CA PHE A 48 1.85 7.80 1.73
C PHE A 48 1.81 6.43 1.04
N GLY A 49 0.62 6.03 0.59
CA GLY A 49 0.40 4.73 -0.04
C GLY A 49 0.65 4.72 -1.55
N LEU A 50 1.34 3.69 -2.02
CA LEU A 50 1.38 3.24 -3.42
C LEU A 50 0.57 1.94 -3.53
N TYR A 51 -0.53 1.99 -4.26
CA TYR A 51 -1.51 0.92 -4.37
C TYR A 51 -1.40 0.19 -5.71
N TYR A 52 -1.44 -1.13 -5.66
CA TYR A 52 -1.36 -2.01 -6.82
C TYR A 52 -2.71 -2.70 -7.04
N GLN A 53 -3.27 -2.56 -8.23
CA GLN A 53 -4.51 -3.23 -8.61
C GLN A 53 -4.22 -4.33 -9.61
N TYR A 54 -4.74 -5.52 -9.32
CA TYR A 54 -4.62 -6.69 -10.18
C TYR A 54 -5.99 -7.07 -10.76
N ASN A 55 -6.00 -7.61 -11.99
CA ASN A 55 -7.21 -8.21 -12.56
C ASN A 55 -7.46 -9.62 -11.98
N GLY A 56 -8.56 -10.26 -12.41
CA GLY A 56 -8.92 -11.62 -12.00
C GLY A 56 -7.87 -12.69 -12.33
N GLU A 57 -7.07 -12.46 -13.38
CA GLU A 57 -5.96 -13.35 -13.79
C GLU A 57 -4.67 -13.11 -12.99
N GLY A 58 -4.62 -12.02 -12.21
CA GLY A 58 -3.46 -11.64 -11.42
C GLY A 58 -2.43 -10.76 -12.10
N GLN A 59 -2.77 -10.18 -13.24
CA GLN A 59 -1.94 -9.20 -13.92
C GLN A 59 -2.13 -7.82 -13.30
N LEU A 60 -1.05 -7.05 -13.17
CA LEU A 60 -1.09 -5.69 -12.63
C LEU A 60 -1.73 -4.74 -13.66
N VAL A 61 -2.90 -4.19 -13.34
CA VAL A 61 -3.63 -3.28 -14.22
C VAL A 61 -3.44 -1.81 -13.89
N ARG A 62 -3.26 -1.45 -12.61
CA ARG A 62 -3.07 -0.06 -12.20
C ARG A 62 -2.11 0.08 -11.04
N LYS A 63 -1.41 1.22 -11.03
CA LYS A 63 -0.69 1.74 -9.86
C LYS A 63 -1.26 3.10 -9.51
N LEU A 64 -1.64 3.28 -8.25
CA LEU A 64 -2.13 4.55 -7.72
C LEU A 64 -1.22 5.05 -6.62
N ILE A 65 -0.97 6.34 -6.57
CA ILE A 65 -0.21 6.99 -5.50
C ILE A 65 -1.12 7.92 -4.71
N GLU A 66 -0.99 7.87 -3.40
CA GLU A 66 -1.60 8.81 -2.50
C GLU A 66 -0.83 10.13 -2.52
N THR A 67 -1.59 11.22 -2.58
CA THR A 67 -1.07 12.57 -2.45
C THR A 67 -1.87 13.27 -1.37
N GLU A 68 -1.40 14.41 -0.91
CA GLU A 68 -2.14 15.26 0.05
C GLU A 68 -3.57 15.62 -0.42
N ARG A 69 -3.84 15.52 -1.73
CA ARG A 69 -5.16 15.81 -2.34
C ARG A 69 -5.96 14.56 -2.72
N GLY A 70 -5.52 13.37 -2.28
CA GLY A 70 -6.13 12.08 -2.61
C GLY A 70 -5.32 11.23 -3.59
N LEU A 71 -5.95 10.17 -4.10
CA LEU A 71 -5.32 9.16 -4.95
C LEU A 71 -5.20 9.61 -6.41
N LYS A 72 -4.05 9.31 -7.02
CA LYS A 72 -3.79 9.54 -8.45
C LYS A 72 -3.28 8.28 -9.12
N VAL A 73 -3.74 8.02 -10.34
CA VAL A 73 -3.22 6.92 -11.16
C VAL A 73 -1.89 7.33 -11.76
N ILE A 74 -0.84 6.55 -11.51
CA ILE A 74 0.47 6.74 -12.15
C ILE A 74 0.51 5.98 -13.47
N THR A 75 0.07 4.73 -13.44
CA THR A 75 0.11 3.84 -14.59
C THR A 75 -1.17 3.04 -14.68
N GLU A 76 -1.71 2.92 -15.88
CA GLU A 76 -2.82 2.04 -16.21
C GLU A 76 -2.45 1.19 -17.42
N THR A 77 -2.75 -0.10 -17.36
CA THR A 77 -2.49 -1.08 -18.41
C THR A 77 -3.76 -1.89 -18.62
N GLN A 78 -4.17 -2.00 -19.89
CA GLN A 78 -5.32 -2.77 -20.31
C GLN A 78 -4.82 -3.96 -21.14
N TYR A 79 -5.20 -5.17 -20.72
CA TYR A 79 -4.83 -6.40 -21.39
C TYR A 79 -5.96 -6.84 -22.32
N ASN A 80 -5.60 -7.30 -23.52
CA ASN A 80 -6.59 -7.83 -24.45
C ASN A 80 -7.02 -9.23 -24.00
N LEU A 81 -8.31 -9.41 -23.73
CA LEU A 81 -8.89 -10.71 -23.43
C LEU A 81 -9.44 -11.30 -24.73
N PRO A 82 -8.96 -12.48 -25.19
CA PRO A 82 -9.55 -13.15 -26.34
C PRO A 82 -11.02 -13.48 -26.06
N LYS A 83 -11.91 -13.18 -27.03
CA LYS A 83 -13.35 -13.46 -26.91
C LYS A 83 -13.69 -14.94 -27.09
N GLU A 84 -12.85 -15.69 -27.78
CA GLU A 84 -13.01 -17.11 -28.06
C GLU A 84 -11.70 -17.84 -27.78
N ASN A 85 -11.82 -19.05 -27.22
CA ASN A 85 -10.67 -19.89 -26.93
C ASN A 85 -10.19 -20.53 -28.24
N ARG A 86 -8.91 -20.35 -28.58
CA ARG A 86 -8.37 -20.83 -29.88
C ARG A 86 -8.30 -22.35 -30.00
N ASP A 87 -8.57 -23.06 -28.90
CA ASP A 87 -8.62 -24.53 -28.84
C ASP A 87 -9.95 -25.12 -29.35
N GLU A 88 -10.95 -24.28 -29.69
CA GLU A 88 -12.25 -24.71 -30.23
C GLU A 88 -12.37 -24.60 -31.77
N LEU A 89 -11.25 -24.40 -32.48
CA LEU A 89 -11.15 -24.40 -33.96
C LEU A 89 -10.35 -25.61 -34.46
#